data_AF-A0A0M2LUQ9-F1
#
_entry.id   AF-A0A0M2LUQ9-F1
#
_cell.length_a   1.000
_cell.length_b   1.000
_cell.length_c   1.000
_cell.angle_alpha   90.00
_cell.angle_beta   90.00
_cell.angle_gamma   90.00
#
_symmetry.space_group_name_H-M   'P 1'
#
loop_
_entity.id
_entity.type
_entity.pdbx_description
1 polymer ?
#
loop_
_entity_poly.entity_id
_entity_poly.type
_entity_poly.pdbx_seq_one_letter_code
_entity_poly.pdbx_strand_id
1 'polypeptide(L)' 'MGYFAKYDTPADLLADKDLSTGEKIELLESWRDDKEAYMRAAGEGMQGPSRSDALRLIENALISLRGE' A
#
# COMPACT_ATOMS: atom_id res chain seq x y z
N MET A 1 -3.33 9.63 -14.47
CA MET A 1 -2.12 8.80 -14.59
C MET A 1 -1.76 8.33 -13.19
N GLY A 2 -1.72 7.02 -12.96
CA GLY A 2 -1.52 6.44 -11.63
C GLY A 2 -0.12 6.73 -11.10
N TYR A 3 -0.06 7.44 -9.97
CA TYR A 3 1.18 7.63 -9.19
C TYR A 3 1.78 6.29 -8.67
N PHE A 4 1.05 5.19 -8.83
CA PHE A 4 1.42 3.82 -8.47
C PHE A 4 2.60 3.25 -9.26
N ALA A 5 2.95 3.77 -10.44
CA ALA A 5 3.97 3.16 -11.29
C ALA A 5 5.43 3.43 -10.83
N LYS A 6 5.64 4.39 -9.92
CA LYS A 6 6.99 4.79 -9.51
C LYS A 6 7.56 3.90 -8.40
N TYR A 7 6.70 3.29 -7.60
CA TYR A 7 7.08 2.49 -6.43
C TYR A 7 6.53 1.08 -6.62
N ASP A 8 7.39 0.07 -6.48
CA ASP A 8 6.98 -1.35 -6.59
C ASP A 8 6.46 -1.89 -5.25
N THR A 9 6.93 -1.32 -4.14
CA THR A 9 6.57 -1.72 -2.78
C THR A 9 6.30 -0.51 -1.88
N PRO A 10 5.46 -0.67 -0.83
CA PRO A 10 5.27 0.40 0.15
C PRO A 10 6.57 0.80 0.86
N ALA A 11 7.56 -0.10 0.95
CA ALA A 11 8.88 0.20 1.51
C ALA A 11 9.68 1.18 0.63
N ASP A 12 9.55 1.09 -0.70
CA ASP A 12 10.19 2.00 -1.64
C ASP A 12 9.63 3.44 -1.49
N LEU A 13 8.32 3.53 -1.32
CA LEU A 13 7.62 4.79 -1.02
C LEU A 13 8.04 5.36 0.35
N LEU A 14 8.24 4.52 1.36
CA LEU A 14 8.75 4.96 2.66
C LEU A 14 10.18 5.51 2.58
N ALA A 15 11.02 4.89 1.76
CA ALA A 15 12.42 5.29 1.56
C ALA A 15 12.56 6.59 0.75
N ASP A 16 11.52 6.98 0.00
CA ASP A 16 11.51 8.22 -0.76
C ASP A 16 11.60 9.43 0.18
N LYS A 17 12.61 10.28 0.01
CA LYS A 17 12.85 11.47 0.86
C LYS A 17 12.21 12.73 0.30
N ASP A 18 11.70 12.68 -0.92
CA ASP A 18 11.07 13.79 -1.61
C ASP A 18 9.62 13.94 -1.11
N LEU A 19 8.96 12.81 -0.84
CA LEU A 19 7.62 12.77 -0.28
C LEU A 19 7.57 13.14 1.20
N SER A 20 6.67 14.06 1.54
CA SER A 20 6.31 14.34 2.93
C SER A 20 5.53 13.18 3.55
N THR A 21 5.61 13.03 4.87
CA THR A 21 4.85 12.01 5.63
C THR A 21 3.37 12.00 5.28
N GLY A 22 2.74 13.17 5.12
CA GLY A 22 1.34 13.29 4.71
C GLY A 22 1.07 12.67 3.34
N GLU A 23 1.87 13.00 2.33
CA GLU A 23 1.74 12.43 0.98
C GLU A 23 1.99 10.93 0.96
N LYS A 24 2.96 10.45 1.77
CA LYS A 24 3.20 9.01 1.92
C LYS A 24 1.98 8.29 2.48
N ILE A 25 1.33 8.87 3.48
CA ILE A 25 0.10 8.32 4.08
C ILE A 25 -1.03 8.29 3.03
N GLU A 26 -1.28 9.39 2.33
CA GLU A 26 -2.33 9.45 1.30
C GLU A 26 -2.12 8.40 0.19
N LEU A 27 -0.87 8.26 -0.28
CA LEU A 27 -0.53 7.26 -1.29
C LEU A 27 -0.74 5.83 -0.77
N LEU A 28 -0.27 5.52 0.45
CA LEU A 28 -0.43 4.19 1.04
C LEU A 28 -1.90 3.86 1.34
N GLU A 29 -2.72 4.83 1.73
CA GLU A 29 -4.16 4.62 1.89
C GLU A 29 -4.84 4.32 0.55
N SER A 30 -4.46 5.05 -0.51
CA SER A 30 -4.96 4.78 -1.85
C SER A 30 -4.53 3.39 -2.35
N TRP A 31 -3.31 2.95 -2.04
CA TRP A 31 -2.83 1.59 -2.30
C TRP A 31 -3.62 0.54 -1.53
N ARG A 32 -3.93 0.78 -0.26
CA ARG A 32 -4.74 -0.13 0.55
C ARG A 32 -6.13 -0.31 -0.06
N ASP A 33 -6.78 0.79 -0.40
CA ASP A 33 -8.12 0.79 -0.99
C ASP A 33 -8.14 0.09 -2.35
N ASP A 34 -7.17 0.36 -3.24
CA ASP A 34 -7.05 -0.31 -4.53
C ASP A 34 -6.82 -1.82 -4.37
N LYS A 35 -5.95 -2.23 -3.43
CA LYS A 35 -5.73 -3.66 -3.14
C LYS A 35 -6.98 -4.31 -2.58
N GLU A 36 -7.71 -3.66 -1.69
CA GLU A 36 -8.96 -4.18 -1.13
C GLU A 36 -10.06 -4.29 -2.20
N ALA A 37 -10.20 -3.26 -3.04
CA ALA A 37 -11.11 -3.26 -4.17
C ALA A 37 -10.75 -4.35 -5.20
N TYR A 38 -9.46 -4.49 -5.50
CA TYR A 38 -8.94 -5.57 -6.36
C TYR A 38 -9.21 -6.95 -5.73
N MET A 39 -9.04 -7.12 -4.43
CA MET A 39 -9.36 -8.36 -3.71
C MET A 39 -10.85 -8.68 -3.77
N ARG A 40 -11.72 -7.69 -3.53
CA ARG A 40 -13.18 -7.86 -3.65
C ARG A 40 -13.59 -8.19 -5.08
N ALA A 41 -12.99 -7.54 -6.07
CA ALA A 41 -13.26 -7.78 -7.48
C ALA A 41 -12.68 -9.12 -7.99
N ALA A 42 -11.54 -9.56 -7.46
CA ALA A 42 -10.88 -10.82 -7.82
C ALA A 42 -11.63 -12.06 -7.30
N GLY A 43 -12.65 -11.88 -6.45
CA GLY A 43 -13.54 -12.95 -5.99
C GLY A 43 -12.92 -13.89 -4.95
N GLU A 44 -13.80 -14.55 -4.18
CA GLU A 44 -13.51 -15.44 -3.03
C GLU A 44 -12.68 -16.70 -3.34
N GLY A 45 -12.00 -16.78 -4.49
CA GLY A 45 -11.29 -17.96 -4.98
C GLY A 45 -9.77 -17.90 -4.95
N MET A 46 -9.16 -16.75 -4.66
CA MET A 46 -7.69 -16.61 -4.65
C MET A 46 -7.20 -15.80 -3.44
N GLN A 47 -7.41 -16.36 -2.25
CA GLN A 47 -6.64 -16.02 -1.06
C GLN A 47 -5.25 -16.65 -1.18
N GLY A 48 -4.44 -16.16 -2.12
CA GLY A 48 -3.03 -16.51 -2.19
C GLY A 48 -2.25 -15.75 -1.12
N PRO A 49 -1.31 -16.39 -0.40
CA PRO A 49 -0.59 -15.76 0.72
C PRO A 49 -0.01 -14.40 0.35
N SER A 50 0.57 -14.30 -0.86
CA SER A 50 1.22 -13.09 -1.37
C SER A 50 0.34 -11.83 -1.43
N ARG A 51 -0.99 -11.95 -1.53
CA ARG A 51 -1.88 -10.76 -1.56
C ARG A 51 -2.15 -10.21 -0.17
N SER A 52 -2.34 -11.10 0.80
CA SER A 52 -2.49 -10.74 2.21
C SER A 52 -1.20 -10.16 2.76
N ASP A 53 -0.04 -10.69 2.34
CA ASP A 53 1.27 -10.13 2.69
C ASP A 53 1.42 -8.69 2.19
N ALA A 54 1.00 -8.39 0.95
CA ALA A 54 1.09 -7.04 0.40
C ALA A 54 0.22 -6.03 1.17
N LEU A 55 -1.02 -6.39 1.51
CA LEU A 55 -1.90 -5.54 2.32
C LEU A 55 -1.27 -5.26 3.69
N ARG A 56 -0.72 -6.31 4.32
CA ARG A 56 -0.07 -6.23 5.63
C ARG A 56 1.18 -5.36 5.63
N LEU A 57 1.94 -5.36 4.53
CA LEU A 57 3.09 -4.46 4.32
C LEU A 57 2.65 -2.99 4.21
N ILE A 58 1.55 -2.72 3.50
CA ILE A 58 0.98 -1.36 3.38
C ILE A 58 0.48 -0.87 4.74
N GLU A 59 -0.23 -1.73 5.50
CA GLU A 59 -0.70 -1.38 6.84
C GLU A 59 0.45 -1.13 7.82
N ASN A 60 1.49 -1.98 7.82
CA ASN A 60 2.68 -1.75 8.64
C ASN A 60 3.38 -0.43 8.27
N ALA A 61 3.46 -0.09 6.98
CA ALA A 61 4.03 1.17 6.54
C ALA A 61 3.21 2.37 7.03
N LEU A 62 1.87 2.30 6.96
CA LEU A 62 0.98 3.32 7.50
C LEU A 62 1.13 3.48 9.01
N ILE A 63 1.22 2.37 9.76
CA ILE A 63 1.46 2.40 11.21
C ILE A 63 2.79 3.08 11.52
N SER A 64 3.87 2.68 10.82
CA SER A 64 5.20 3.26 11.00
C SER A 64 5.24 4.78 10.70
N LEU A 65 4.41 5.27 9.76
CA LEU A 65 4.31 6.70 9.45
C LEU A 65 3.40 7.48 10.40
N ARG A 66 2.33 6.86 10.90
CA ARG A 66 1.37 7.50 11.83
C ARG A 66 1.86 7.52 13.28
N GLY A 67 2.84 6.69 13.60
CA GLY A 67 3.56 6.70 14.87
C GLY A 67 3.37 5.41 15.67
N GLU A 68 4.47 5.01 16.33
CA GLU A 68 4.43 4.57 17.72
C GLU A 68 4.04 5.74 18.63
#